data_AF-A0A7V9TJH6-F1
#
_entry.id   AF-A0A7V9TJH6-F1
#
_cell.length_a   1.000
_cell.length_b   1.000
_cell.length_c   1.000
_cell.angle_alpha   90.00
_cell.angle_beta   90.00
_cell.angle_gamma   90.00
#
_symmetry.space_group_name_H-M   'P 1'
#
loop_
_entity.id
_entity.type
_entity.pdbx_description
1 polymer ?
#
loop_
_entity_poly.entity_id
_entity_poly.type
_entity_poly.pdbx_seq_one_letter_code
_entity_poly.pdbx_strand_id
1 'polypeptide(L)'
;MTPARRKGVALMMTLGAIAVIGALIIGVVFSALVERREAMQQLLRARALDAAELALAQNLSPSMWDSSWSVSPSRGVLATRSYPLSTADAIDTVRITKLTPRLFLLISDARVGLSPLAFARRRVSMIVVLDSARHPVPSRLHSWLELPR
;
A
#
# COMPACT_ATOMS: atom_id res chain seq x y z
N MET A 1 -43.24 -45.16 -30.50
CA MET A 1 -42.51 -44.20 -29.64
C MET A 1 -43.53 -43.27 -28.98
N THR A 2 -43.87 -43.52 -27.73
CA THR A 2 -45.02 -42.88 -27.05
C THR A 2 -44.71 -41.42 -26.65
N PRO A 3 -45.70 -40.51 -26.74
CA PRO A 3 -45.53 -39.07 -26.51
C PRO A 3 -45.08 -38.72 -25.08
N ALA A 4 -45.31 -39.59 -24.10
CA ALA A 4 -44.86 -39.43 -22.71
C ALA A 4 -43.32 -39.39 -22.58
N ARG A 5 -42.60 -40.18 -23.40
CA ARG A 5 -41.12 -40.23 -23.36
C ARG A 5 -40.49 -38.93 -23.88
N ARG A 6 -41.15 -38.22 -24.82
CA ARG A 6 -40.70 -36.91 -25.34
C ARG A 6 -40.88 -35.79 -24.31
N LYS A 7 -41.98 -35.82 -23.54
CA LYS A 7 -42.24 -34.83 -22.48
C LYS A 7 -41.22 -34.92 -21.33
N GLY A 8 -40.83 -36.14 -20.93
CA GLY A 8 -39.80 -36.33 -19.89
C GLY A 8 -38.41 -35.82 -20.29
N VAL A 9 -38.02 -36.03 -21.55
CA VAL A 9 -36.74 -35.51 -22.08
C VAL A 9 -36.76 -33.98 -22.18
N ALA A 10 -37.86 -33.39 -22.64
CA ALA A 10 -38.01 -31.94 -22.72
C ALA A 10 -37.92 -31.26 -21.34
N LEU A 11 -38.54 -31.85 -20.30
CA LEU A 11 -38.48 -31.34 -18.94
C LEU A 11 -37.06 -31.39 -18.34
N MET A 12 -36.33 -32.48 -18.56
CA MET A 12 -34.94 -32.59 -18.11
C MET A 12 -34.03 -31.58 -18.81
N MET A 13 -34.27 -31.35 -20.11
CA MET A 13 -33.50 -30.40 -20.90
C MET A 13 -33.74 -28.95 -20.46
N THR A 14 -34.98 -28.57 -20.14
CA THR A 14 -35.28 -27.24 -19.59
C THR A 14 -34.71 -27.05 -18.19
N LEU A 15 -34.78 -28.06 -17.32
CA LEU A 15 -34.15 -28.00 -15.99
C LEU A 15 -32.62 -27.84 -16.09
N GLY A 16 -31.98 -28.60 -16.98
CA GLY A 16 -30.55 -28.47 -17.24
C GLY A 16 -30.17 -27.08 -17.74
N ALA A 17 -30.96 -26.52 -18.67
CA ALA A 17 -30.74 -25.16 -19.17
C ALA A 17 -30.86 -24.10 -18.07
N ILE A 18 -31.88 -24.18 -17.21
CA ILE A 18 -32.05 -23.26 -16.07
C ILE A 18 -30.88 -23.38 -15.10
N ALA A 19 -30.41 -24.58 -14.81
CA ALA A 19 -29.26 -24.80 -13.92
C ALA A 19 -27.97 -24.16 -14.48
N VAL A 20 -27.73 -24.30 -15.79
CA VAL A 20 -26.58 -23.67 -16.46
C VAL A 20 -26.69 -22.15 -16.42
N ILE A 21 -27.86 -21.59 -16.70
CA ILE A 21 -28.09 -20.13 -16.61
C ILE A 21 -27.86 -19.64 -15.18
N GLY A 22 -28.38 -20.35 -14.18
CA GLY A 22 -28.16 -20.03 -12.77
C GLY A 22 -26.68 -20.04 -12.39
N ALA A 23 -25.95 -21.08 -12.81
CA ALA A 23 -24.50 -21.18 -12.57
C ALA A 23 -23.72 -20.02 -13.23
N LEU A 24 -24.10 -19.62 -14.44
CA LEU A 24 -23.49 -18.48 -15.14
C LEU A 24 -23.72 -17.16 -14.40
N ILE A 25 -24.95 -16.90 -13.95
CA ILE A 25 -25.29 -15.68 -13.20
C ILE A 25 -24.49 -15.63 -11.89
N ILE A 26 -24.44 -16.74 -11.15
CA ILE A 26 -23.67 -16.83 -9.90
C ILE A 26 -22.18 -16.60 -10.16
N GLY A 27 -21.63 -17.20 -11.22
CA GLY A 27 -20.23 -17.02 -11.61
C GLY A 27 -19.88 -15.55 -11.88
N VAL A 28 -20.71 -14.84 -12.63
CA VAL A 28 -20.50 -13.42 -12.95
C VAL A 28 -20.58 -12.55 -11.68
N VAL A 29 -21.59 -12.75 -10.85
CA VAL A 29 -21.73 -11.98 -9.60
C VAL A 29 -20.56 -12.25 -8.65
N PHE A 30 -20.11 -13.49 -8.56
CA PHE A 30 -18.95 -13.85 -7.75
C PHE A 30 -17.67 -13.20 -8.26
N SER A 31 -17.43 -13.21 -9.58
CA SER A 31 -16.27 -12.53 -10.20
C SER A 31 -16.27 -11.03 -9.87
N ALA A 32 -17.41 -10.36 -10.02
CA ALA A 32 -17.54 -8.94 -9.72
C ALA A 32 -17.27 -8.61 -8.24
N LEU A 33 -17.67 -9.50 -7.32
CA LEU A 33 -17.40 -9.34 -5.89
C LEU A 33 -15.91 -9.49 -5.57
N VAL A 34 -15.22 -10.43 -6.21
CA VAL A 34 -13.78 -10.63 -6.06
C VAL A 34 -13.03 -9.40 -6.61
N GLU A 35 -13.34 -8.98 -7.82
CA GLU A 35 -12.72 -7.79 -8.45
C GLU A 35 -12.91 -6.53 -7.61
N ARG A 36 -14.12 -6.31 -7.07
CA ARG A 36 -14.37 -5.16 -6.20
C ARG A 36 -13.50 -5.18 -4.95
N ARG A 37 -13.31 -6.35 -4.34
CA ARG A 37 -12.46 -6.48 -3.14
C ARG A 37 -10.99 -6.21 -3.48
N GLU A 38 -10.51 -6.74 -4.60
CA GLU A 38 -9.15 -6.51 -5.07
C GLU A 38 -8.91 -5.03 -5.41
N ALA A 39 -9.83 -4.39 -6.12
CA ALA A 39 -9.74 -2.96 -6.46
C ALA A 39 -9.65 -2.07 -5.20
N MET A 40 -10.45 -2.38 -4.17
CA MET A 40 -10.37 -1.66 -2.89
C MET A 40 -9.03 -1.87 -2.18
N GLN A 41 -8.49 -3.09 -2.19
CA GLN A 41 -7.17 -3.35 -1.62
C GLN A 41 -6.06 -2.64 -2.39
N GLN A 42 -6.13 -2.60 -3.72
CA GLN A 42 -5.17 -1.88 -4.55
C GLN A 42 -5.21 -0.37 -4.26
N LEU A 43 -6.41 0.21 -4.14
CA LEU A 43 -6.57 1.62 -3.78
C LEU A 43 -5.95 1.95 -2.42
N LEU A 44 -6.18 1.12 -1.39
CA LEU A 44 -5.57 1.31 -0.07
C LEU A 44 -4.03 1.19 -0.14
N ARG A 45 -3.49 0.26 -0.93
CA ARG A 45 -2.04 0.12 -1.13
C ARG A 45 -1.44 1.33 -1.85
N ALA A 46 -2.10 1.85 -2.87
CA ALA A 46 -1.66 3.04 -3.59
C ALA A 46 -1.65 4.27 -2.67
N ARG A 47 -2.71 4.47 -1.87
CA ARG A 47 -2.76 5.54 -0.88
C ARG A 47 -1.68 5.42 0.19
N ALA A 48 -1.41 4.20 0.67
CA ALA A 48 -0.34 3.97 1.63
C ALA A 48 1.04 4.24 1.03
N LEU A 49 1.25 3.97 -0.25
CA LEU A 49 2.49 4.30 -0.94
C LEU A 49 2.66 5.81 -1.09
N ASP A 50 1.64 6.49 -1.62
CA ASP A 50 1.64 7.95 -1.83
C ASP A 50 1.85 8.70 -0.52
N ALA A 51 1.20 8.24 0.57
CA ALA A 51 1.44 8.72 1.93
C ALA A 51 2.91 8.65 2.34
N ALA A 52 3.52 7.47 2.15
CA ALA A 52 4.91 7.24 2.53
C ALA A 52 5.90 8.09 1.72
N GLU A 53 5.63 8.24 0.42
CA GLU A 53 6.43 9.08 -0.47
C GLU A 53 6.32 10.56 -0.08
N LEU A 54 5.11 11.03 0.21
CA LEU A 54 4.87 12.40 0.63
C LEU A 54 5.63 12.73 1.92
N ALA A 55 5.58 11.86 2.93
CA ALA A 55 6.29 12.14 4.19
C ALA A 55 7.81 12.08 4.03
N LEU A 56 8.33 11.21 3.16
CA LEU A 56 9.76 11.22 2.79
C LEU A 56 10.12 12.55 2.14
N ALA A 57 9.37 12.98 1.12
CA ALA A 57 9.61 14.23 0.42
C ALA A 57 9.54 15.45 1.37
N GLN A 58 8.58 15.47 2.30
CA GLN A 58 8.47 16.51 3.31
C GLN A 58 9.67 16.55 4.26
N ASN A 59 10.15 15.39 4.72
CA ASN A 59 11.32 15.33 5.61
C ASN A 59 12.63 15.66 4.89
N LEU A 60 12.68 15.54 3.57
CA LEU A 60 13.82 15.97 2.76
C LEU A 60 13.84 17.48 2.49
N SER A 61 12.74 18.20 2.74
CA SER A 61 12.72 19.65 2.55
C SER A 61 13.73 20.32 3.51
N PRO A 62 14.60 21.23 3.04
CA PRO A 62 15.52 21.97 3.90
C PRO A 62 14.84 22.70 5.06
N SER A 63 13.57 23.08 4.90
CA SER A 63 12.77 23.74 5.94
C SER A 63 12.33 22.81 7.08
N MET A 64 12.20 21.52 6.81
CA MET A 64 11.72 20.51 7.77
C MET A 64 12.86 19.64 8.32
N TRP A 65 14.00 19.63 7.63
CA TRP A 65 15.20 18.93 8.04
C TRP A 65 15.79 19.59 9.30
N ASP A 66 15.92 18.81 10.37
CA ASP A 66 16.49 19.30 11.61
C ASP A 66 18.03 19.28 11.54
N SER A 67 18.62 20.47 11.59
CA SER A 67 20.08 20.63 11.53
C SER A 67 20.83 19.90 12.65
N SER A 68 20.17 19.62 13.78
CA SER A 68 20.77 18.87 14.89
C SER A 68 21.15 17.44 14.47
N TRP A 69 20.43 16.83 13.52
CA TRP A 69 20.74 15.50 12.99
C TRP A 69 22.05 15.47 12.21
N SER A 70 22.31 16.54 11.44
CA SER A 70 23.53 16.72 10.66
C SER A 70 24.74 16.85 11.58
N VAL A 71 24.61 17.58 12.69
CA VAL A 71 25.71 17.87 13.63
C VAL A 71 25.92 16.76 14.67
N SER A 72 24.92 15.93 14.93
CA SER A 72 25.02 14.89 15.96
C SER A 72 26.19 13.93 15.73
N PRO A 73 27.06 13.66 16.72
CA PRO A 73 28.12 12.68 16.61
C PRO A 73 27.60 11.23 16.70
N SER A 74 26.38 11.03 17.20
CA SER A 74 25.80 9.69 17.38
C SER A 74 25.40 9.06 16.05
N ARG A 75 25.69 7.76 15.90
CA ARG A 75 25.20 6.93 14.79
C ARG A 75 24.00 6.10 15.25
N GLY A 76 23.17 5.66 14.30
CA GLY A 76 21.95 4.90 14.59
C GLY A 76 20.69 5.76 14.48
N VAL A 77 19.61 5.31 15.11
CA VAL A 77 18.30 6.00 15.03
C VAL A 77 18.40 7.33 15.76
N LEU A 78 18.21 8.42 15.02
CA LEU A 78 18.23 9.78 15.57
C LEU A 78 16.83 10.26 15.95
N ALA A 79 15.85 9.95 15.12
CA ALA A 79 14.49 10.43 15.30
C ALA A 79 13.48 9.44 14.72
N THR A 80 12.31 9.40 15.34
CA THR A 80 11.11 8.79 14.79
C THR A 80 9.99 9.84 14.89
N ARG A 81 9.42 10.24 13.75
CA ARG A 81 8.36 11.25 13.68
C ARG A 81 7.10 10.60 13.11
N SER A 82 5.96 10.84 13.75
CA SER A 82 4.66 10.41 13.25
C SER A 82 3.92 11.59 12.65
N TYR A 83 3.37 11.40 11.45
CA TYR A 83 2.58 12.41 10.75
C TYR A 83 1.15 11.88 10.61
N PRO A 84 0.14 12.60 11.16
CA PRO A 84 -1.24 12.33 10.78
C PRO A 84 -1.44 12.79 9.33
N LEU A 85 -2.01 11.92 8.50
CA LEU A 85 -2.42 12.32 7.16
C LEU A 85 -3.76 13.05 7.21
N SER A 86 -4.09 13.77 6.13
CA SER A 86 -5.36 14.50 6.01
C SER A 86 -6.59 13.59 6.13
N THR A 87 -6.46 12.31 5.77
CA THR A 87 -7.46 11.30 6.06
C THR A 87 -7.27 10.76 7.47
N ALA A 88 -8.34 10.85 8.28
CA ALA A 88 -8.40 10.37 9.67
C ALA A 88 -7.94 8.92 9.88
N ASP A 89 -7.93 8.12 8.81
CA ASP A 89 -7.59 6.71 8.81
C ASP A 89 -6.14 6.40 8.40
N ALA A 90 -5.26 7.41 8.33
CA ALA A 90 -3.90 7.20 7.86
C ALA A 90 -2.85 7.81 8.81
N ILE A 91 -1.87 6.97 9.18
CA ILE A 91 -0.74 7.35 10.02
C ILE A 91 0.54 6.99 9.28
N ASP A 92 1.44 7.96 9.15
CA ASP A 92 2.79 7.72 8.69
C ASP A 92 3.79 7.88 9.83
N THR A 93 4.82 7.05 9.82
CA THR A 93 5.95 7.11 10.73
C THR A 93 7.26 7.14 9.94
N VAL A 94 8.00 8.23 10.07
CA VAL A 94 9.32 8.42 9.46
C VAL A 94 10.40 8.20 10.50
N ARG A 95 11.27 7.23 10.25
CA ARG A 95 12.44 6.93 11.08
C ARG A 95 13.72 7.37 10.35
N ILE A 96 14.52 8.17 11.04
CA ILE A 96 15.75 8.75 10.52
C ILE A 96 16.92 8.09 11.23
N THR A 97 17.79 7.46 10.44
CA THR A 97 18.95 6.70 10.94
C THR A 97 20.22 7.27 10.33
N LYS A 98 21.16 7.71 11.16
CA LYS A 98 22.48 8.17 10.71
C LYS A 98 23.41 6.98 10.53
N LEU A 99 23.88 6.77 9.30
CA LEU A 99 24.80 5.69 8.95
C LEU A 99 26.25 6.18 9.00
N THR A 100 26.51 7.39 8.52
CA THR A 100 27.83 8.03 8.42
C THR A 100 27.65 9.55 8.60
N PRO A 101 28.69 10.37 8.89
CA PRO A 101 28.52 11.81 9.10
C PRO A 101 27.75 12.56 8.01
N ARG A 102 27.79 12.07 6.77
CA ARG A 102 27.07 12.64 5.61
C ARG A 102 25.98 11.74 5.04
N LEU A 103 25.73 10.55 5.60
CA LEU A 103 24.83 9.57 4.99
C LEU A 103 23.77 9.11 5.98
N PHE A 104 22.52 9.22 5.56
CA PHE A 104 21.34 8.98 6.35
C PHE A 104 20.42 8.00 5.63
N LEU A 105 19.77 7.13 6.40
CA LEU A 105 18.71 6.25 5.95
C LEU A 105 17.40 6.74 6.53
N LEU A 106 16.48 7.13 5.65
CA LEU A 106 15.12 7.50 5.99
C LEU A 106 14.23 6.31 5.65
N ILE A 107 13.37 5.93 6.59
CA ILE A 107 12.37 4.88 6.40
C ILE A 107 11.03 5.49 6.76
N SER A 108 10.13 5.62 5.80
CA SER A 108 8.73 5.95 6.03
C SER A 108 7.91 4.67 6.06
N ASP A 109 6.94 4.61 6.97
CA ASP A 109 6.06 3.49 7.19
C ASP A 109 4.65 4.04 7.36
N ALA A 110 3.90 3.99 6.27
CA ALA A 110 2.54 4.49 6.18
C ALA A 110 1.54 3.35 6.33
N ARG A 111 0.52 3.61 7.13
CA ARG A 111 -0.63 2.73 7.36
C ARG A 111 -1.89 3.47 7.00
N VAL A 112 -2.73 2.86 6.17
CA VAL A 112 -4.01 3.41 5.72
C VAL A 112 -5.12 2.40 6.02
N GLY A 113 -6.16 2.85 6.72
CA GLY A 113 -7.28 2.06 7.23
C GLY A 113 -7.13 1.79 8.73
N LEU A 114 -8.12 2.20 9.53
CA LEU A 114 -8.15 1.99 10.99
C LEU A 114 -8.61 0.60 11.39
N SER A 115 -9.25 -0.14 10.48
CA SER A 115 -9.77 -1.47 10.77
C SER A 115 -8.69 -2.54 10.62
N PRO A 116 -8.51 -3.44 11.61
CA PRO A 116 -7.58 -4.56 11.50
C PRO A 116 -7.92 -5.54 10.36
N LEU A 117 -9.15 -5.47 9.82
CA LEU A 117 -9.61 -6.30 8.71
C LEU A 117 -9.39 -5.65 7.34
N ALA A 118 -9.18 -4.33 7.30
CA ALA A 118 -9.11 -3.55 6.06
C ALA A 118 -8.08 -2.41 6.17
N PHE A 119 -6.83 -2.79 6.42
CA PHE A 119 -5.70 -1.85 6.41
C PHE A 119 -4.73 -2.20 5.27
N ALA A 120 -4.00 -1.21 4.79
CA ALA A 120 -2.80 -1.40 3.96
C ALA A 120 -1.62 -0.76 4.67
N ARG A 121 -0.46 -1.41 4.61
CA ARG A 121 0.80 -0.89 5.15
C ARG A 121 1.83 -0.91 4.03
N ARG A 122 2.49 0.22 3.81
CA ARG A 122 3.61 0.33 2.88
C ARG A 122 4.78 0.96 3.60
N ARG A 123 5.97 0.42 3.34
CA ARG A 123 7.22 0.94 3.87
C ARG A 123 8.10 1.31 2.70
N VAL A 124 8.63 2.53 2.75
CA VAL A 124 9.55 3.07 1.74
C VAL A 124 10.82 3.49 2.45
N SER A 125 11.96 3.21 1.83
CA SER A 125 13.26 3.60 2.38
C SER A 125 14.06 4.38 1.35
N MET A 126 14.77 5.40 1.79
CA MET A 126 15.63 6.22 0.95
C MET A 126 16.95 6.50 1.66
N ILE A 127 18.04 6.38 0.90
CA ILE A 127 19.35 6.84 1.33
C ILE A 127 19.53 8.30 0.90
N VAL A 128 19.97 9.12 1.83
CA VAL A 128 20.13 10.56 1.68
C VAL A 128 21.56 10.92 2.01
N VAL A 129 22.15 11.76 1.18
CA VAL A 129 23.51 12.28 1.39
C VAL A 129 23.40 13.76 1.67
N LEU A 130 24.18 14.25 2.63
CA LEU A 130 24.28 15.68 2.90
C LEU A 130 25.19 16.35 1.88
N ASP A 131 24.74 17.48 1.33
CA ASP A 131 25.57 18.35 0.51
C ASP A 131 26.62 19.12 1.36
N SER A 132 27.40 19.98 0.71
CA SER A 132 28.38 20.84 1.38
C SER A 132 27.74 21.86 2.34
N ALA A 133 26.49 22.25 2.11
CA ALA A 133 25.70 23.13 2.96
C ALA A 133 24.94 22.36 4.08
N ARG A 134 25.15 21.04 4.20
CA ARG A 134 24.48 20.12 5.15
C ARG A 134 22.97 19.98 4.91
N HIS A 135 22.50 20.24 3.70
CA HIS A 135 21.14 19.93 3.28
C HIS A 135 21.03 18.48 2.80
N PRO A 136 19.92 17.80 3.10
CA PRO A 136 19.66 16.47 2.59
C PRO A 136 19.43 16.51 1.07
N VAL A 137 20.24 15.75 0.33
CA VAL A 137 20.05 15.50 -1.10
C VAL A 137 19.72 14.02 -1.29
N PRO A 138 18.61 13.68 -1.97
CA PRO A 138 18.27 12.30 -2.24
C PRO A 138 19.38 11.66 -3.08
N SER A 139 19.89 10.51 -2.62
CA SER A 139 20.77 9.71 -3.48
C SER A 139 19.90 9.10 -4.60
N ARG A 140 20.43 8.99 -5.82
CA ARG A 140 19.72 8.40 -6.97
C ARG A 140 19.31 6.92 -6.76
N LEU A 141 19.64 6.32 -5.63
CA LEU A 141 19.24 4.99 -5.20
C LEU A 141 17.90 5.06 -4.46
N HIS A 142 16.81 5.10 -5.24
CA HIS A 142 15.47 4.81 -4.75
C HIS A 142 15.22 3.31 -4.88
N SER A 143 15.41 2.54 -3.79
CA SER A 143 15.08 1.12 -3.79
C SER A 143 13.76 0.90 -3.07
N TRP A 144 12.73 0.48 -3.81
CA TRP A 144 11.45 0.06 -3.27
C TRP A 144 11.58 -1.35 -2.72
N LEU A 145 11.48 -1.48 -1.40
CA LEU A 145 11.45 -2.78 -0.75
C LEU A 145 10.03 -3.02 -0.27
N GLU A 146 9.23 -3.68 -1.12
CA GLU A 146 7.94 -4.18 -0.71
C GLU A 146 8.16 -5.32 0.28
N LEU A 147 7.94 -5.05 1.58
CA LEU A 147 7.88 -6.13 2.57
C LEU A 147 6.51 -6.80 2.43
N PRO A 148 6.44 -8.09 2.01
CA PRO A 148 5.22 -8.85 2.14
C PRO A 148 4.87 -8.97 3.63
N ARG A 149 3.56 -9.00 3.91
CA ARG A 149 3.02 -9.14 5.25
C ARG A 149 3.54 -10.37 5.97
#